data_AF-A0A2G1LW66-F1
#
_entry.id   AF-A0A2G1LW66-F1
#
_cell.length_a   1.000
_cell.length_b   1.000
_cell.length_c   1.000
_cell.angle_alpha   90.00
_cell.angle_beta   90.00
_cell.angle_gamma   90.00
#
_symmetry.space_group_name_H-M   'P 1'
#
loop_
_entity.id
_entity.type
_entity.pdbx_description
1 polymer ?
#
loop_
_entity_poly.entity_id
_entity_poly.type
_entity_poly.pdbx_seq_one_letter_code
_entity_poly.pdbx_strand_id
1 'polypeptide(L)'
;MPIRPENRWLYPIDWPQISDHIRFGRAGGRCEQCGRPHKRRVAHLGDGRWWDVEARAWRSGRGRKVKVATGFSLDLVRTTYVVLACAHLDHDPGNCRPANLAALCQRCHILHDAEEHRWQRWWNAFRFRALRDLYDDPVAARHKLQLKQQHKIISISIR
;
A
#
# COMPACT_ATOMS: atom_id res chain seq x y z
N MET A 1 3.72 -9.17 2.33
CA MET A 1 5.12 -8.84 2.67
C MET A 1 5.55 -9.73 3.81
N PRO A 2 6.75 -10.31 3.79
CA PRO A 2 7.30 -10.97 4.96
C PRO A 2 7.47 -9.94 6.10
N ILE A 3 7.13 -10.33 7.32
CA ILE A 3 7.36 -9.51 8.51
C ILE A 3 8.88 -9.48 8.73
N ARG A 4 9.45 -8.28 8.86
CA ARG A 4 10.88 -8.14 9.16
C ARG A 4 11.18 -8.77 10.52
N PRO A 5 12.30 -9.50 10.69
CA PRO A 5 12.64 -10.12 11.97
C PRO A 5 12.60 -9.13 13.14
N GLU A 6 13.11 -7.91 12.92
CA GLU A 6 13.12 -6.81 13.88
C GLU A 6 11.73 -6.22 14.21
N ASN A 7 10.66 -6.63 13.53
CA ASN A 7 9.32 -6.15 13.84
C ASN A 7 8.45 -7.24 14.45
N ARG A 8 8.94 -8.48 14.54
CA ARG A 8 8.10 -9.65 14.88
C ARG A 8 7.43 -9.53 16.24
N TRP A 9 8.08 -8.90 17.21
CA TRP A 9 7.53 -8.70 18.56
C TRP A 9 6.42 -7.63 18.65
N LEU A 10 6.27 -6.78 17.63
CA LEU A 10 5.18 -5.79 17.58
C LEU A 10 3.85 -6.45 17.20
N TYR A 11 3.91 -7.64 16.59
CA TYR A 11 2.74 -8.39 16.21
C TYR A 11 2.31 -9.30 17.36
N PRO A 12 0.99 -9.43 17.61
CA PRO A 12 0.50 -10.36 18.61
C PRO A 12 0.73 -11.81 18.15
N ILE A 13 0.73 -12.74 19.12
CA ILE A 13 1.01 -14.16 18.86
C ILE A 13 0.01 -14.80 17.88
N ASP A 14 -1.23 -14.29 17.86
CA ASP A 14 -2.34 -14.71 17.00
C ASP A 14 -2.42 -13.91 15.69
N TRP A 15 -1.35 -13.21 15.30
CA TRP A 15 -1.29 -12.49 14.03
C TRP A 15 -1.69 -13.32 12.81
N PRO A 16 -1.30 -14.61 12.66
CA PRO A 16 -1.76 -15.42 11.54
C PRO A 16 -3.29 -15.47 11.43
N GLN A 17 -3.98 -15.61 12.55
CA GLN A 17 -5.44 -15.67 12.66
C GLN A 17 -6.08 -14.31 12.34
N ILE A 18 -5.54 -13.23 12.91
CA ILE A 18 -6.01 -11.86 12.63
C ILE A 18 -5.88 -11.55 11.14
N SER A 19 -4.70 -11.81 10.56
CA SER A 19 -4.42 -11.57 9.15
C SER A 19 -5.30 -12.42 8.23
N ASP A 20 -5.59 -13.66 8.60
CA ASP A 20 -6.49 -14.54 7.85
C ASP A 20 -7.94 -14.04 7.91
N HIS A 21 -8.40 -13.67 9.11
CA HIS A 21 -9.73 -13.09 9.31
C HIS A 21 -9.94 -11.83 8.48
N ILE A 22 -8.96 -10.91 8.45
CA ILE A 22 -9.06 -9.70 7.61
C ILE A 22 -9.09 -10.04 6.12
N ARG A 23 -8.20 -10.93 5.65
CA ARG A 23 -8.07 -11.24 4.22
C ARG A 23 -9.19 -12.10 3.65
N PHE A 24 -9.69 -13.06 4.41
CA PHE A 24 -10.61 -14.07 3.89
C PHE A 24 -11.96 -14.08 4.60
N GLY A 25 -12.01 -13.72 5.89
CA GLY A 25 -13.26 -13.52 6.62
C GLY A 25 -13.95 -12.22 6.18
N ARG A 26 -13.39 -11.08 6.56
CA ARG A 26 -13.96 -9.74 6.28
C ARG A 26 -13.95 -9.40 4.79
N ALA A 27 -12.79 -9.53 4.15
CA ALA A 27 -12.63 -9.10 2.77
C ALA A 27 -13.05 -10.16 1.73
N GLY A 28 -13.45 -11.37 2.16
CA GLY A 28 -13.91 -12.44 1.27
C GLY A 28 -12.87 -12.87 0.23
N GLY A 29 -11.57 -12.72 0.53
CA GLY A 29 -10.50 -13.03 -0.42
C GLY A 29 -10.39 -12.02 -1.57
N ARG A 30 -10.89 -10.80 -1.41
CA ARG A 30 -10.76 -9.71 -2.38
C ARG A 30 -10.02 -8.52 -1.77
N CYS A 31 -9.30 -7.80 -2.61
CA CYS A 31 -8.69 -6.54 -2.19
C CYS A 31 -9.79 -5.52 -1.85
N GLU A 32 -9.77 -4.96 -0.64
CA GLU A 32 -10.78 -4.00 -0.19
C GLU A 32 -10.73 -2.67 -0.95
N GLN A 33 -9.60 -2.36 -1.58
CA GLN A 33 -9.43 -1.13 -2.36
C GLN A 33 -9.81 -1.26 -3.84
N CYS A 34 -9.46 -2.38 -4.49
CA CYS A 34 -9.65 -2.53 -5.94
C CYS A 34 -10.50 -3.72 -6.37
N GLY A 35 -10.86 -4.62 -5.45
CA GLY A 35 -11.69 -5.79 -5.70
C GLY A 35 -10.98 -6.98 -6.35
N ARG A 36 -9.67 -6.91 -6.63
CA ARG A 36 -8.95 -8.03 -7.25
C ARG A 36 -8.98 -9.28 -6.34
N PRO A 37 -9.34 -10.46 -6.88
CA PRO A 37 -9.44 -11.69 -6.09
C PRO A 37 -8.06 -12.32 -5.79
N HIS A 38 -7.94 -12.93 -4.62
CA HIS A 38 -6.73 -13.62 -4.16
C HIS A 38 -6.43 -14.88 -4.99
N LYS A 39 -5.14 -15.16 -5.23
CA LYS A 39 -4.63 -16.34 -5.96
C LYS A 39 -5.19 -16.50 -7.38
N ARG A 40 -5.57 -15.40 -8.02
CA ARG A 40 -6.03 -15.37 -9.42
C ARG A 40 -5.07 -14.59 -10.30
N ARG A 41 -4.96 -15.01 -11.56
CA ARG A 41 -4.30 -14.22 -12.61
C ARG A 41 -5.29 -13.20 -13.15
N VAL A 42 -4.89 -11.94 -13.20
CA VAL A 42 -5.73 -10.82 -13.65
C VAL A 42 -5.01 -10.07 -14.76
N ALA A 43 -5.72 -9.82 -15.86
CA ALA A 43 -5.28 -8.95 -16.95
C ALA A 43 -5.47 -7.47 -16.57
N HIS A 44 -4.48 -6.63 -16.86
CA HIS A 44 -4.50 -5.21 -16.55
C HIS A 44 -3.71 -4.37 -17.57
N LEU A 45 -4.04 -3.09 -17.66
CA LEU A 45 -3.43 -2.14 -18.61
C LEU A 45 -2.19 -1.41 -18.06
N GLY A 46 -1.78 -1.73 -16.83
CA GLY A 46 -0.59 -1.15 -16.18
C GLY A 46 -0.86 0.14 -15.41
N ASP A 47 -1.81 0.96 -15.87
CA ASP A 47 -2.30 2.15 -15.15
C ASP A 47 -3.12 1.83 -13.89
N GLY A 48 -3.53 0.57 -13.74
CA GLY A 48 -4.34 0.07 -12.63
C GLY A 48 -5.70 -0.46 -13.04
N ARG A 49 -6.16 -0.13 -14.26
CA ARG A 49 -7.36 -0.75 -14.83
C ARG A 49 -7.14 -2.23 -15.03
N TRP A 50 -8.15 -3.03 -14.68
CA TRP A 50 -8.07 -4.49 -14.73
C TRP A 50 -9.38 -5.13 -15.14
N TRP A 51 -9.29 -6.30 -15.78
CA TRP A 51 -10.46 -7.03 -16.25
C TRP A 51 -11.02 -7.93 -15.15
N ASP A 52 -12.26 -7.67 -14.74
CA ASP A 52 -13.02 -8.52 -13.85
C ASP A 52 -13.78 -9.56 -14.67
N VAL A 53 -13.34 -10.82 -14.59
CA VAL A 53 -13.91 -11.96 -15.32
C VAL A 53 -15.35 -12.24 -14.88
N GLU A 54 -15.65 -12.11 -13.60
CA GLU A 54 -16.98 -12.41 -13.05
C GLU A 54 -17.99 -11.33 -13.45
N ALA A 55 -17.59 -10.06 -13.34
CA ALA A 55 -18.43 -8.94 -13.74
C ALA A 55 -18.42 -8.69 -15.26
N ARG A 56 -17.57 -9.40 -16.02
CA ARG A 56 -17.30 -9.20 -17.46
C ARG A 56 -17.09 -7.73 -17.81
N ALA A 57 -16.31 -7.03 -16.98
CA ALA A 57 -16.15 -5.59 -17.08
C ALA A 57 -14.74 -5.14 -16.67
N TRP A 58 -14.31 -4.04 -17.26
CA TRP A 58 -13.12 -3.33 -16.79
C TRP A 58 -13.42 -2.59 -15.48
N ARG A 59 -12.49 -2.65 -14.55
CA ARG A 59 -12.50 -1.88 -13.30
C ARG A 59 -11.33 -0.94 -13.24
N SER A 60 -11.50 0.19 -12.55
CA SER A 60 -10.43 1.12 -12.24
C SER A 60 -9.50 0.56 -11.17
N GLY A 61 -8.39 1.26 -10.92
CA GLY A 61 -7.49 0.95 -9.81
C GLY A 61 -8.13 1.06 -8.42
N ARG A 62 -9.34 1.64 -8.31
CA ARG A 62 -10.16 1.72 -7.09
C ARG A 62 -11.42 0.82 -7.17
N GLY A 63 -11.45 -0.13 -8.10
CA GLY A 63 -12.53 -1.13 -8.19
C GLY A 63 -13.85 -0.65 -8.83
N ARG A 64 -13.97 0.63 -9.21
CA ARG A 64 -15.16 1.13 -9.92
C ARG A 64 -15.22 0.57 -11.34
N LYS A 65 -16.41 0.17 -11.83
CA LYS A 65 -16.59 -0.24 -13.23
C LYS A 65 -16.29 0.93 -14.16
N VAL A 66 -15.55 0.70 -15.24
CA VAL A 66 -15.17 1.71 -16.23
C VAL A 66 -15.33 1.15 -17.64
N LYS A 67 -15.64 2.03 -18.59
CA LYS A 67 -15.48 1.71 -20.01
C LYS A 67 -14.04 2.01 -20.40
N VAL A 68 -13.40 1.10 -21.12
CA VAL A 68 -12.10 1.34 -21.73
C VAL A 68 -12.37 1.69 -23.19
N ALA A 69 -11.65 2.69 -23.73
CA ALA A 69 -11.77 3.07 -25.14
C ALA A 69 -11.61 1.83 -26.04
N THR A 70 -12.48 1.72 -27.03
CA THR A 70 -12.42 0.65 -28.03
C THR A 70 -11.16 0.87 -28.88
N GLY A 71 -10.10 0.11 -28.62
CA GLY A 71 -8.85 0.20 -29.39
C GLY A 71 -7.56 0.37 -28.57
N PHE A 72 -7.45 -0.27 -27.40
CA PHE A 72 -6.11 -0.46 -26.82
C PHE A 72 -5.44 -1.66 -27.49
N SER A 73 -4.15 -1.53 -27.75
CA SER A 73 -3.38 -2.60 -28.34
C SER A 73 -3.14 -3.72 -27.31
N LEU A 74 -3.21 -4.97 -27.75
CA LEU A 74 -3.16 -6.15 -26.87
C LEU A 74 -1.79 -6.34 -26.21
N ASP A 75 -0.73 -5.80 -26.79
CA ASP A 75 0.63 -5.75 -26.24
C ASP A 75 0.72 -4.96 -24.92
N LEU A 76 -0.20 -4.00 -24.69
CA LEU A 76 -0.29 -3.26 -23.42
C LEU A 76 -0.87 -4.11 -22.28
N VAL A 77 -1.57 -5.21 -22.60
CA VAL A 77 -2.23 -6.05 -21.62
C VAL A 77 -1.19 -6.94 -20.94
N ARG A 78 -1.02 -6.71 -19.64
CA ARG A 78 -0.16 -7.53 -18.77
C ARG A 78 -1.01 -8.38 -17.86
N THR A 79 -0.47 -9.53 -17.45
CA THR A 79 -1.12 -10.42 -16.48
C THR A 79 -0.31 -10.46 -15.20
N THR A 80 -0.98 -10.30 -14.05
CA THR A 80 -0.36 -10.43 -12.72
C THR A 80 -1.07 -11.49 -11.90
N TYR A 81 -0.30 -12.32 -11.19
CA TYR A 81 -0.83 -13.22 -10.17
C TYR A 81 -1.06 -12.45 -8.86
N VAL A 82 -2.31 -12.36 -8.43
CA VAL A 82 -2.72 -11.51 -7.31
C VAL A 82 -2.55 -12.23 -5.98
N VAL A 83 -1.74 -11.66 -5.10
CA VAL A 83 -1.64 -12.07 -3.69
C VAL A 83 -2.13 -10.93 -2.80
N LEU A 84 -2.91 -11.28 -1.77
CA LEU A 84 -3.40 -10.36 -0.76
C LEU A 84 -2.50 -10.42 0.47
N ALA A 85 -2.24 -9.26 1.04
CA ALA A 85 -1.57 -9.08 2.32
C ALA A 85 -2.47 -8.24 3.24
N CYS A 86 -2.31 -8.44 4.55
CA CYS A 86 -2.90 -7.57 5.55
C CYS A 86 -1.96 -6.35 5.72
N ALA A 87 -2.52 -5.15 5.59
CA ALA A 87 -1.80 -3.88 5.70
C ALA A 87 -2.31 -3.09 6.90
N HIS A 88 -1.39 -2.40 7.59
CA HIS A 88 -1.72 -1.40 8.60
C HIS A 88 -1.98 -0.05 7.91
N LEU A 89 -3.13 0.55 8.18
CA LEU A 89 -3.54 1.80 7.53
C LEU A 89 -2.72 3.01 8.00
N ASP A 90 -2.26 2.98 9.25
CA ASP A 90 -1.38 4.00 9.86
C ASP A 90 0.12 3.72 9.70
N HIS A 91 0.49 2.62 9.03
CA HIS A 91 1.86 2.12 8.90
C HIS A 91 2.56 1.73 10.21
N ASP A 92 1.84 1.64 11.34
CA ASP A 92 2.36 1.16 12.63
C ASP A 92 2.11 -0.36 12.77
N PRO A 93 3.16 -1.20 12.78
CA PRO A 93 3.03 -2.64 13.00
C PRO A 93 2.44 -3.03 14.36
N GLY A 94 2.49 -2.13 15.37
CA GLY A 94 1.94 -2.38 16.70
C GLY A 94 0.42 -2.21 16.79
N ASN A 95 -0.19 -1.45 15.88
CA ASN A 95 -1.63 -1.17 15.91
C ASN A 95 -2.44 -2.24 15.15
N CYS A 96 -2.55 -3.43 15.74
CA CYS A 96 -3.26 -4.58 15.16
C CYS A 96 -4.80 -4.54 15.33
N ARG A 97 -5.40 -3.37 15.62
CA ARG A 97 -6.87 -3.25 15.74
C ARG A 97 -7.53 -3.57 14.39
N PRO A 98 -8.62 -4.36 14.33
CA PRO A 98 -9.28 -4.71 13.06
C PRO A 98 -9.65 -3.51 12.18
N ALA A 99 -10.03 -2.38 12.77
CA ALA A 99 -10.35 -1.14 12.06
C ALA A 99 -9.13 -0.48 11.38
N ASN A 100 -7.91 -0.73 11.89
CA ASN A 100 -6.66 -0.24 11.31
C ASN A 100 -6.09 -1.20 10.26
N LEU A 101 -6.69 -2.38 10.09
CA LEU A 101 -6.22 -3.39 9.16
C LEU A 101 -7.05 -3.41 7.88
N ALA A 102 -6.37 -3.64 6.75
CA ALA A 102 -7.00 -3.79 5.45
C ALA A 102 -6.39 -4.93 4.64
N ALA A 103 -7.23 -5.64 3.88
CA ALA A 103 -6.78 -6.65 2.93
C ALA A 103 -6.45 -5.99 1.57
N LEU A 104 -5.16 -5.84 1.27
CA LEU A 104 -4.70 -5.17 0.06
C LEU A 104 -3.95 -6.15 -0.87
N CYS A 105 -4.17 -6.02 -2.18
CA CYS A 105 -3.35 -6.70 -3.18
C CYS A 105 -1.97 -6.04 -3.30
N GLN A 106 -0.98 -6.76 -3.85
CA GLN A 106 0.39 -6.27 -4.04
C GLN A 106 0.46 -4.83 -4.61
N ARG A 107 -0.34 -4.51 -5.64
CA ARG A 107 -0.38 -3.16 -6.22
C ARG A 107 -0.89 -2.12 -5.21
N CYS A 108 -2.07 -2.34 -4.63
CA CYS A 108 -2.67 -1.39 -3.71
C CYS A 108 -1.82 -1.21 -2.44
N HIS A 109 -1.20 -2.29 -1.97
CA HIS A 109 -0.29 -2.28 -0.84
C HIS A 109 0.96 -1.44 -1.11
N ILE A 110 1.62 -1.63 -2.26
CA ILE A 110 2.80 -0.83 -2.64
C ILE A 110 2.46 0.66 -2.78
N LEU A 111 1.28 0.97 -3.31
CA LEU A 111 0.81 2.35 -3.44
C LEU A 111 0.51 2.99 -2.08
N HIS A 112 -0.11 2.24 -1.16
CA HIS A 112 -0.35 2.67 0.21
C HIS A 112 0.96 2.99 0.93
N ASP A 113 1.94 2.09 0.85
CA ASP A 113 3.23 2.25 1.53
C ASP A 113 4.22 3.16 0.77
N ALA A 114 3.83 3.77 -0.35
CA ALA A 114 4.78 4.46 -1.22
C ALA A 114 5.48 5.65 -0.53
N GLU A 115 4.76 6.41 0.27
CA GLU A 115 5.32 7.52 1.04
C GLU A 115 6.23 7.03 2.16
N GLU A 116 5.76 6.07 2.95
CA GLU A 116 6.56 5.45 4.02
C GLU A 116 7.86 4.84 3.47
N HIS A 117 7.79 4.13 2.35
CA HIS A 117 8.97 3.58 1.71
C HIS A 117 9.92 4.67 1.18
N ARG A 118 9.41 5.81 0.68
CA ARG A 118 10.28 6.95 0.30
C ARG A 118 10.98 7.52 1.53
N TRP A 119 10.25 7.72 2.62
CA TRP A 119 10.79 8.18 3.90
C TRP A 119 11.88 7.23 4.42
N GLN A 120 11.57 5.94 4.55
CA GLN A 120 12.52 4.95 5.05
C GLN A 120 13.78 4.84 4.19
N ARG A 121 13.65 4.90 2.85
CA ARG A 121 14.80 4.90 1.94
C ARG A 121 15.69 6.13 2.17
N TRP A 122 15.08 7.31 2.29
CA TRP A 122 15.80 8.54 2.59
C TRP A 122 16.48 8.46 3.96
N TRP A 123 15.75 8.07 5.01
CA TRP A 123 16.27 7.97 6.38
C TRP A 123 17.43 6.97 6.47
N ASN A 124 17.29 5.79 5.86
CA ASN A 124 18.36 4.81 5.85
C ASN A 124 19.62 5.28 5.12
N ALA A 125 19.48 6.07 4.04
CA ALA A 125 20.63 6.68 3.38
C ALA A 125 21.22 7.85 4.19
N PHE A 126 20.38 8.59 4.90
CA PHE A 126 20.77 9.78 5.67
C PHE A 126 21.44 9.42 7.00
N ARG A 127 20.87 8.50 7.78
CA ARG A 127 21.34 8.17 9.14
C ARG A 127 22.80 7.71 9.21
N PHE A 128 23.31 7.08 8.15
CA PHE A 128 24.72 6.68 8.07
C PHE A 128 25.66 7.85 7.71
N ARG A 129 25.16 8.91 7.08
CA ARG A 129 25.92 10.13 6.79
C ARG A 129 25.94 11.10 7.99
N ALA A 130 25.00 10.94 8.91
CA ALA A 130 24.84 11.76 10.11
C ALA A 130 25.75 11.31 11.29
N LEU A 131 27.00 10.92 11.02
CA LEU A 131 28.02 10.66 12.05
C LEU A 131 28.36 11.90 12.92
N ARG A 132 27.75 13.06 12.63
CA ARG A 132 27.89 14.32 13.38
C ARG A 132 26.59 14.88 13.97
N ASP A 133 25.45 14.23 13.78
CA ASP A 133 24.15 14.73 14.28
C ASP A 133 23.59 13.79 15.34
N LEU A 134 24.38 13.59 16.40
CA LEU A 134 24.17 12.64 17.50
C LEU A 134 22.81 12.78 18.21
N TYR A 135 22.02 13.82 17.92
CA TYR A 135 20.86 14.24 18.70
C TYR A 135 19.54 14.36 17.94
N ASP A 136 19.48 14.15 16.62
CA ASP A 136 18.20 14.30 15.90
C ASP A 136 17.39 13.00 15.96
N ASP A 137 16.33 13.03 16.77
CA ASP A 137 15.35 11.96 16.87
C ASP A 137 14.64 11.73 15.50
N PRO A 138 14.55 10.47 15.02
CA PRO A 138 13.94 10.16 13.72
C PRO A 138 12.49 10.65 13.57
N VAL A 139 11.70 10.63 14.65
CA VAL A 139 10.30 11.06 14.64
C VAL A 139 10.23 12.58 14.57
N ALA A 140 11.06 13.28 15.35
CA ALA A 140 11.21 14.73 15.27
C ALA A 140 11.68 15.19 13.89
N ALA A 141 12.65 14.50 13.27
CA ALA A 141 13.12 14.77 11.92
C ALA A 141 12.01 14.58 10.87
N ARG A 142 11.20 13.52 11.00
CA ARG A 142 10.03 13.27 10.13
C ARG A 142 9.00 14.38 10.25
N HIS A 143 8.65 14.75 11.48
CA HIS A 143 7.66 15.78 11.75
C HIS A 143 8.11 17.15 11.22
N LYS A 144 9.37 17.52 11.43
CA LYS A 144 9.98 18.75 10.86
C LYS A 144 9.90 18.77 9.33
N LEU A 145 10.09 17.62 8.66
CA LEU A 145 10.02 17.53 7.20
C LEU A 145 8.58 17.57 6.66
N GLN A 146 7.63 16.95 7.36
CA GLN A 146 6.20 17.04 7.02
C GLN A 146 5.67 18.46 7.14
N LEU A 147 6.03 19.18 8.21
CA LEU A 147 5.71 20.59 8.39
C LEU A 147 6.30 21.45 7.25
N LYS A 148 7.59 21.29 6.93
CA LYS A 148 8.22 22.03 5.81
C LYS A 148 7.52 21.81 4.47
N GLN A 149 7.02 20.59 4.19
CA GLN A 149 6.26 20.29 2.98
C GLN A 149 4.89 20.97 2.97
N GLN A 150 4.16 20.96 4.10
CA GLN A 150 2.88 21.65 4.23
C GLN A 150 3.03 23.17 4.02
N HIS A 151 4.03 23.79 4.64
CA HIS A 151 4.31 25.23 4.46
C HIS A 151 4.64 25.58 2.99
N LYS A 152 5.35 24.70 2.27
CA LYS A 152 5.67 24.90 0.85
C LYS A 152 4.43 24.82 -0.05
N ILE A 153 3.51 23.88 0.23
CA ILE A 153 2.24 23.76 -0.49
C ILE A 153 1.34 24.98 -0.26
N ILE A 154 1.26 25.46 0.99
CA ILE A 154 0.48 26.65 1.35
C ILE A 154 1.06 27.90 0.66
N SER A 155 2.39 28.07 0.62
CA SER A 155 3.02 29.21 -0.07
C SER A 155 2.86 29.21 -1.59
N ILE A 156 2.62 28.06 -2.21
CA ILE A 156 2.35 27.93 -3.65
C ILE A 156 0.87 28.19 -3.96
N SER A 157 -0.03 27.97 -3.01
CA SER A 157 -1.48 28.16 -3.18
C SER A 157 -1.96 29.59 -2.88
N ILE A 158 -1.09 30.46 -2.37
CA ILE A 158 -1.36 31.88 -2.04
C ILE A 158 -0.76 32.84 -3.10
N ARG A 159 -0.10 32.29 -4.14
CA ARG A 159 0.31 33.04 -5.34
C ARG A 159 -0.57 32.64 -6.52
#